data_AF-A0A1H9I553-F1
#
_entry.id   AF-A0A1H9I553-F1
#
_cell.length_a   1.000
_cell.length_b   1.000
_cell.length_c   1.000
_cell.angle_alpha   90.00
_cell.angle_beta   90.00
_cell.angle_gamma   90.00
#
_symmetry.space_group_name_H-M   'P 1'
#
loop_
_entity.id
_entity.type
_entity.pdbx_description
1 polymer ?
#
loop_
_entity_poly.entity_id
_entity_poly.type
_entity_poly.pdbx_seq_one_letter_code
_entity_poly.pdbx_strand_id
1 'polypeptide(L)' 'MKSVNFQLDGMDSLEITQLEEHLFEVRLVLDGKISMQYMSKEELGQLGATFQIGNIKSYLE' A
#
# COMPACT_ATOMS: atom_id res chain seq x y z
N MET A 1 -7.17 7.46 -11.45
CA MET A 1 -6.46 7.23 -10.17
C MET A 1 -7.30 6.28 -9.34
N LYS A 2 -6.71 5.16 -8.91
CA LYS A 2 -7.34 4.18 -8.00
C LYS A 2 -6.56 4.20 -6.69
N SER A 3 -7.25 4.20 -5.57
CA SER A 3 -6.63 4.05 -4.26
C SER A 3 -7.35 3.01 -3.43
N VAL A 4 -6.61 2.36 -2.55
CA VAL A 4 -7.11 1.40 -1.57
C VAL A 4 -6.51 1.71 -0.22
N ASN A 5 -7.32 1.65 0.82
CA ASN A 5 -6.89 1.81 2.20
C ASN A 5 -7.14 0.50 2.94
N PHE A 6 -6.11 0.05 3.66
CA PHE A 6 -6.15 -1.10 4.54
C PHE A 6 -6.04 -0.60 5.97
N GLN A 7 -7.09 -0.78 6.76
CA GLN A 7 -7.01 -0.58 8.20
C GLN A 7 -6.16 -1.70 8.79
N LEU A 8 -5.14 -1.33 9.55
CA LEU A 8 -4.33 -2.26 10.34
C LEU A 8 -4.82 -2.21 11.81
N ASP A 9 -4.02 -2.71 12.74
CA ASP A 9 -4.38 -2.70 14.16
C ASP A 9 -4.48 -1.28 14.73
N GLY A 10 -5.54 -1.02 15.50
CA GLY A 10 -5.73 0.27 16.17
C GLY A 10 -5.93 1.44 15.19
N MET A 11 -5.02 2.41 15.25
CA MET A 11 -5.04 3.61 14.39
C MET A 11 -4.13 3.49 13.17
N ASP A 12 -3.51 2.32 12.99
CA ASP A 12 -2.58 2.09 11.91
C ASP A 12 -3.33 1.84 10.59
N SER A 13 -2.74 2.27 9.49
CA SER A 13 -3.32 2.07 8.17
C SER A 13 -2.29 2.09 7.07
N LEU A 14 -2.57 1.39 5.97
CA LEU A 14 -1.80 1.43 4.74
C LEU A 14 -2.70 1.91 3.62
N GLU A 15 -2.39 3.05 3.04
CA GLU A 15 -3.02 3.55 1.83
C GLU A 15 -2.09 3.35 0.64
N ILE A 16 -2.63 2.82 -0.45
CA ILE A 16 -1.92 2.63 -1.71
C ILE A 16 -2.69 3.36 -2.79
N THR A 17 -2.03 4.28 -3.48
CA THR A 17 -2.60 5.03 -4.60
C THR A 17 -1.81 4.74 -5.86
N GLN A 18 -2.48 4.27 -6.90
CA GLN A 18 -1.88 4.11 -8.22
C GLN A 18 -1.82 5.47 -8.93
N LEU A 19 -0.59 5.95 -9.17
CA LEU A 19 -0.32 7.18 -9.90
C LEU A 19 -0.24 6.91 -11.41
N GLU A 20 0.50 5.87 -11.79
CA GLU A 20 0.70 5.41 -13.17
C GLU A 20 0.63 3.88 -13.25
N GLU A 21 0.78 3.31 -14.45
CA GLU A 21 0.67 1.86 -14.69
C GLU A 21 1.61 1.02 -13.80
N HIS A 22 2.79 1.55 -13.48
CA HIS A 22 3.81 0.87 -12.68
C HIS A 22 4.33 1.69 -11.51
N LEU A 23 3.67 2.81 -11.16
CA LEU A 23 4.08 3.69 -10.07
C LEU A 23 2.95 3.85 -9.04
N PHE A 24 3.28 3.55 -7.78
CA PHE A 24 2.35 3.57 -6.66
C PHE A 24 2.89 4.45 -5.54
N GLU A 25 2.04 5.29 -4.98
CA GLU A 25 2.29 5.96 -3.71
C GLU A 25 1.76 5.08 -2.58
N VAL A 26 2.60 4.82 -1.59
CA VAL A 26 2.26 4.05 -0.41
C VAL A 26 2.40 4.95 0.81
N ARG A 27 1.30 5.17 1.52
CA ARG A 27 1.29 5.85 2.83
C ARG A 27 1.02 4.85 3.92
N LEU A 28 1.96 4.74 4.84
CA LEU A 28 1.86 3.91 6.03
C LEU A 28 1.71 4.83 7.23
N VAL A 29 0.60 4.68 7.95
CA VAL A 29 0.34 5.32 9.24
C VAL A 29 0.61 4.28 10.32
N LEU A 30 1.60 4.55 11.17
CA LEU A 30 1.93 3.73 12.34
C LEU A 30 2.08 4.64 13.56
N ASP A 31 1.37 4.34 14.66
CA ASP A 31 1.39 5.13 15.89
C ASP A 31 1.16 6.64 15.65
N GLY A 32 0.27 6.96 14.70
CA GLY A 32 -0.04 8.33 14.30
C GLY A 32 1.06 9.04 13.49
N LYS A 33 2.15 8.36 13.14
CA LYS A 33 3.19 8.86 12.23
C LYS A 33 2.92 8.40 10.81
N ILE A 34 3.02 9.31 9.86
CA ILE A 34 2.81 9.02 8.44
C ILE A 34 4.17 8.90 7.76
N SER A 35 4.40 7.76 7.11
CA SER A 35 5.51 7.54 6.19
C SER A 35 4.97 7.38 4.78
N MET A 36 5.59 8.07 3.81
CA MET A 36 5.19 8.02 2.41
C MET A 36 6.36 7.53 1.57
N GLN A 37 6.10 6.60 0.67
CA GLN A 37 7.10 6.02 -0.25
C GLN A 37 6.49 5.81 -1.62
N TYR A 38 7.32 5.91 -2.66
CA TYR A 38 6.93 5.52 -4.01
C TYR A 38 7.49 4.13 -4.31
N MET A 39 6.65 3.25 -4.83
CA MET A 39 6.99 1.86 -5.09
C MET A 39 6.57 1.47 -6.51
N SER A 40 7.39 0.64 -7.13
CA SER A 40 7.03 -0.10 -8.34
C SER A 40 6.02 -1.21 -8.04
N LYS A 41 5.43 -1.77 -9.09
CA LYS A 41 4.52 -2.94 -8.99
C LYS A 41 5.16 -4.13 -8.26
N GLU A 42 6.44 -4.40 -8.50
CA GLU A 42 7.17 -5.51 -7.89
C GLU A 42 7.43 -5.27 -6.40
N GLU A 43 7.88 -4.07 -6.03
CA GLU A 43 8.10 -3.67 -4.64
C GLU A 43 6.80 -3.70 -3.84
N LEU A 44 5.69 -3.23 -4.43
CA LEU A 44 4.37 -3.30 -3.81
C LEU A 44 3.91 -4.75 -3.60
N GLY A 45 4.21 -5.65 -4.55
CA GLY A 45 3.94 -7.07 -4.44
C GLY A 45 4.69 -7.72 -3.27
N GLN A 46 5.95 -7.32 -3.03
CA GLN A 46 6.73 -7.78 -1.87
C GLN A 46 6.17 -7.24 -0.56
N LEU A 47 5.79 -5.95 -0.54
CA LEU A 47 5.16 -5.31 0.63
C LEU A 47 3.87 -6.03 1.02
N GLY A 48 3.00 -6.34 0.05
CA GLY A 48 1.74 -7.06 0.31
C GLY A 48 1.95 -8.44 0.92
N ALA A 49 3.04 -9.13 0.58
CA ALA A 49 3.40 -10.41 1.20
C ALA A 49 3.83 -10.24 2.68
N THR A 50 4.56 -9.16 3.00
CA THR A 50 5.00 -8.85 4.37
C THR A 50 3.84 -8.52 5.30
N PHE A 51 2.88 -7.72 4.83
CA PHE A 51 1.72 -7.32 5.63
C PHE A 51 0.55 -8.33 5.58
N GLN A 52 0.75 -9.51 4.95
CA GLN A 52 -0.31 -10.49 4.66
C GLN A 52 -1.55 -9.87 3.98
N ILE A 53 -1.34 -8.83 3.18
CA ILE A 53 -2.40 -8.18 2.42
C ILE A 53 -2.64 -9.06 1.18
N GLY A 54 -3.31 -10.18 1.39
CA GLY A 54 -3.54 -11.21 0.37
C GLY A 54 -4.23 -10.69 -0.89
N ASN A 55 -4.92 -9.55 -0.79
CA ASN A 55 -5.64 -8.92 -1.89
C ASN A 55 -4.84 -7.91 -2.72
N ILE A 56 -3.60 -7.54 -2.36
CA ILE A 56 -2.82 -6.57 -3.16
C ILE A 56 -2.63 -7.04 -4.61
N LYS A 57 -2.51 -8.35 -4.84
CA LYS A 57 -2.42 -8.92 -6.19
C LYS A 57 -3.63 -8.60 -7.05
N SER A 58 -4.84 -8.69 -6.52
CA SER A 58 -6.07 -8.37 -7.25
C SER A 58 -6.25 -6.87 -7.54
N TYR A 59 -5.52 -6.00 -6.85
CA TYR A 59 -5.45 -4.56 -7.17
C TYR A 59 -4.36 -4.22 -8.18
N LEU A 60 -3.39 -5.11 -8.35
CA LEU A 60 -2.26 -4.98 -9.27
C LEU A 60 -2.54 -5.59 -10.65
N GLU A 61 -3.58 -6.42 -10.79
CA GLU A 61 -4.10 -6.94 -12.07
C GLU A 61 -4.98 -5.91 -12.78
#